data_AF-A0AA91C7Z2-F1
#
_entry.id   AF-A0AA91C7Z2-F1
#
_cell.length_a   1.000
_cell.length_b   1.000
_cell.length_c   1.000
_cell.angle_alpha   90.00
_cell.angle_beta   90.00
_cell.angle_gamma   90.00
#
_symmetry.space_group_name_H-M   'P 1'
#
loop_
_entity.id
_entity.type
_entity.pdbx_description
1 polymer ?
#
loop_
_entity_poly.entity_id
_entity_poly.type
_entity_poly.pdbx_seq_one_letter_code
_entity_poly.pdbx_strand_id
1 'polypeptide(L)'
;MVLINDTEQNLYQNGSFGKVYKLEDESVTVLLDTNKTLVTFGYHEWAIENYVLSKRKEGDIEDNHLSKEKVGAFYQIPLKLAYAITMHKSQGQTYDQVNLIPYSFDNGQLYVALSRVKSIEGLCLINQLRQENLICSQEVKDFYHIGSSKSKDKLIYELGKKVLNSHLTYPKEIQDLIDYIHKIDR
;
A
#
# COMPACT_ATOMS: atom_id res chain seq x y z
N MET A 1 -6.66 3.62 17.43
CA MET A 1 -6.64 3.98 16.01
C MET A 1 -7.84 3.34 15.33
N VAL A 2 -8.56 4.11 14.54
CA VAL A 2 -9.74 3.68 13.77
C VAL A 2 -9.30 2.95 12.49
N LEU A 3 -10.00 1.89 12.11
CA LEU A 3 -9.65 1.01 10.98
C LEU A 3 -10.56 1.16 9.74
N ILE A 4 -11.56 2.03 9.81
CA ILE A 4 -12.55 2.28 8.77
C ILE A 4 -12.70 3.78 8.51
N ASN A 5 -13.35 4.14 7.40
CA ASN A 5 -13.67 5.53 7.08
C ASN A 5 -15.12 5.82 7.47
N ASP A 6 -15.37 7.04 7.94
CA ASP A 6 -16.73 7.58 8.02
C ASP A 6 -17.11 8.17 6.65
N THR A 7 -17.95 7.46 5.92
CA THR A 7 -18.41 7.90 4.59
C THR A 7 -19.61 8.85 4.64
N GLU A 8 -20.19 9.07 5.81
CA GLU A 8 -21.41 9.87 5.96
C GLU A 8 -21.10 11.27 6.48
N GLN A 9 -20.42 11.35 7.64
CA GLN A 9 -20.18 12.62 8.33
C GLN A 9 -18.72 13.06 8.25
N ASN A 10 -17.83 12.19 7.74
CA ASN A 10 -16.40 12.45 7.59
C ASN A 10 -15.71 12.83 8.93
N LEU A 11 -16.23 12.35 10.06
CA LEU A 11 -15.70 12.64 11.40
C LEU A 11 -14.35 11.97 11.65
N TYR A 12 -14.11 10.83 11.02
CA TYR A 12 -12.89 10.06 11.12
C TYR A 12 -12.56 9.37 9.79
N GLN A 13 -11.28 9.02 9.64
CA GLN A 13 -10.77 8.21 8.55
C GLN A 13 -9.94 7.07 9.11
N ASN A 14 -9.68 6.03 8.30
CA ASN A 14 -8.76 4.96 8.65
C ASN A 14 -7.39 5.56 9.00
N GLY A 15 -6.89 5.25 10.20
CA GLY A 15 -5.70 5.87 10.77
C GLY A 15 -5.99 7.00 11.76
N SER A 16 -7.24 7.41 11.96
CA SER A 16 -7.58 8.41 12.98
C SER A 16 -7.25 7.90 14.39
N PHE A 17 -6.59 8.77 15.18
CA PHE A 17 -6.22 8.49 16.56
C PHE A 17 -7.25 9.06 17.54
N GLY A 18 -7.26 8.49 18.73
CA GLY A 18 -8.15 8.90 19.80
C GLY A 18 -7.93 8.07 21.05
N LYS A 19 -8.50 8.54 22.14
CA LYS A 19 -8.46 7.90 23.45
C LYS A 19 -9.78 7.24 23.76
N VAL A 20 -9.74 6.01 24.28
CA VAL A 20 -10.94 5.34 24.78
C VAL A 20 -11.52 6.16 25.92
N TYR A 21 -12.80 6.51 25.80
CA TYR A 21 -13.56 7.28 26.78
C TYR A 21 -14.49 6.37 27.60
N LYS A 22 -15.15 5.42 26.94
CA LYS A 22 -16.09 4.48 27.57
C LYS A 22 -16.00 3.11 26.88
N LEU A 23 -16.14 2.05 27.67
CA LEU A 23 -16.29 0.68 27.21
C LEU A 23 -17.67 0.16 27.62
N GLU A 24 -18.34 -0.52 26.70
CA GLU A 24 -19.62 -1.20 26.87
C GLU A 24 -19.50 -2.60 26.26
N ASP A 25 -20.53 -3.45 26.45
CA ASP A 25 -20.46 -4.87 26.05
C ASP A 25 -20.25 -5.07 24.54
N GLU A 26 -20.86 -4.21 23.71
CA GLU A 26 -20.81 -4.31 22.24
C GLU A 26 -20.27 -3.05 21.56
N SER A 27 -19.77 -2.07 22.34
CA SER A 27 -19.34 -0.78 21.82
C SER A 27 -18.20 -0.15 22.61
N VAL A 28 -17.43 0.69 21.90
CA VAL A 28 -16.36 1.49 22.48
C VAL A 28 -16.53 2.94 22.05
N THR A 29 -16.63 3.86 23.01
CA THR A 29 -16.63 5.29 22.72
C THR A 29 -15.19 5.82 22.76
N VAL A 30 -14.78 6.52 21.70
CA VAL A 30 -13.46 7.10 21.53
C VAL A 30 -13.58 8.62 21.38
N LEU A 31 -12.77 9.36 22.13
CA LEU A 31 -12.53 10.77 21.91
C LEU A 31 -11.47 10.94 20.82
N LEU A 32 -11.85 11.42 19.64
CA LEU A 32 -10.96 11.58 18.50
C LEU A 32 -9.96 12.72 18.72
N ASP A 33 -8.70 12.51 18.36
CA ASP A 33 -7.66 13.51 18.55
C ASP A 33 -7.78 14.68 17.56
N THR A 34 -8.33 14.43 16.37
CA THR A 34 -8.42 15.36 15.24
C THR A 34 -9.40 16.51 15.49
N ASN A 35 -10.60 16.19 15.96
CA ASN A 35 -11.71 17.16 16.11
C ASN A 35 -12.32 17.17 17.53
N LYS A 36 -11.75 16.41 18.48
CA LYS A 36 -12.22 16.29 19.87
C LYS A 36 -13.69 15.84 19.99
N THR A 37 -14.18 15.11 19.00
CA THR A 37 -15.54 14.56 19.01
C THR A 37 -15.55 13.17 19.65
N LEU A 38 -16.59 12.86 20.43
CA LEU A 38 -16.85 11.52 20.94
C LEU A 38 -17.61 10.72 19.88
N VAL A 39 -17.07 9.57 19.51
CA VAL A 39 -17.68 8.65 18.55
C VAL A 39 -17.76 7.26 19.15
N THR A 40 -18.94 6.63 19.06
CA THR A 40 -19.17 5.26 19.53
C THR A 40 -19.04 4.28 18.37
N PHE A 41 -18.15 3.31 18.52
CA PHE A 41 -17.89 2.26 17.54
C PHE A 41 -18.49 0.94 18.03
N GLY A 42 -19.42 0.38 17.27
CA GLY A 42 -19.90 -0.99 17.45
C GLY A 42 -19.15 -1.99 16.57
N TYR A 43 -19.65 -3.23 16.51
CA TYR A 43 -19.14 -4.25 15.59
C TYR A 43 -19.30 -3.80 14.13
N HIS A 44 -18.20 -3.89 13.38
CA HIS A 44 -18.15 -3.68 11.96
C HIS A 44 -17.94 -5.03 11.26
N GLU A 45 -18.56 -5.19 10.09
CA GLU A 45 -18.42 -6.38 9.25
C GLU A 45 -17.37 -6.15 8.17
N TRP A 46 -16.41 -7.05 8.03
CA TRP A 46 -15.52 -7.10 6.87
C TRP A 46 -15.84 -8.34 6.05
N ALA A 47 -16.30 -8.13 4.82
CA ALA A 47 -16.52 -9.18 3.85
C ALA A 47 -15.18 -9.75 3.34
N ILE A 48 -15.13 -11.07 3.22
CA ILE A 48 -14.07 -11.79 2.52
C ILE A 48 -14.63 -12.13 1.14
N GLU A 49 -14.03 -11.56 0.10
CA GLU A 49 -14.47 -11.71 -1.29
C GLU A 49 -13.48 -12.56 -2.07
N ASN A 50 -14.00 -13.44 -2.94
CA ASN A 50 -13.22 -14.15 -3.93
C ASN A 50 -13.54 -13.62 -5.34
N TYR A 51 -12.55 -13.67 -6.22
CA TYR A 51 -12.72 -13.31 -7.63
C TYR A 51 -13.13 -14.54 -8.42
N VAL A 52 -14.26 -14.43 -9.13
CA VAL A 52 -14.79 -15.51 -9.95
C VAL A 52 -14.77 -15.05 -11.41
N LEU A 53 -14.16 -15.86 -12.27
CA LEU A 53 -14.21 -15.66 -13.71
C LEU A 53 -15.39 -16.43 -14.27
N SER A 54 -16.38 -15.70 -14.78
CA SER A 54 -17.55 -16.25 -15.44
C SER A 54 -17.49 -15.92 -16.93
N LYS A 55 -18.10 -16.76 -17.77
CA LYS A 55 -18.25 -16.44 -19.18
C LYS A 55 -19.57 -15.72 -19.39
N ARG A 56 -19.53 -14.55 -20.01
CA ARG A 56 -20.74 -13.83 -20.43
C ARG A 56 -20.84 -13.89 -21.94
N LYS A 57 -22.02 -14.30 -22.44
CA LYS A 57 -22.35 -14.22 -23.86
C LYS A 57 -23.33 -13.08 -24.09
N GLU A 58 -22.96 -12.16 -24.98
CA GLU A 58 -23.84 -11.11 -25.45
C GLU A 58 -23.85 -11.17 -26.98
N GLY A 59 -24.86 -11.85 -27.54
CA GLY A 59 -24.87 -12.24 -28.96
C GLY A 59 -23.83 -13.33 -29.26
N ASP A 60 -23.05 -13.13 -30.32
CA ASP A 60 -21.98 -14.05 -30.76
C ASP A 60 -20.63 -13.79 -30.07
N ILE A 61 -20.56 -12.79 -29.18
CA ILE A 61 -19.33 -12.43 -28.46
C ILE A 61 -19.33 -13.14 -27.11
N GLU A 62 -18.31 -13.98 -26.88
CA GLU A 62 -18.03 -14.66 -25.62
C GLU A 62 -16.87 -13.93 -24.93
N ASP A 63 -17.14 -13.30 -23.79
CA ASP A 63 -16.13 -12.55 -23.03
C ASP A 63 -16.03 -13.07 -21.59
N ASN A 64 -14.86 -12.86 -21.00
CA ASN A 64 -14.59 -13.19 -19.61
C ASN A 64 -15.10 -12.05 -18.72
N HIS A 65 -16.03 -12.38 -17.82
CA HIS A 65 -16.56 -11.46 -16.83
C HIS A 65 -16.00 -11.81 -15.45
N LEU A 66 -15.17 -10.90 -14.93
CA LEU A 66 -14.65 -10.98 -13.56
C LEU A 66 -15.69 -10.39 -12.59
N SER A 67 -16.20 -11.23 -11.69
CA SER A 67 -17.10 -10.82 -10.61
C SER A 67 -16.48 -11.10 -9.24
N LYS A 68 -17.05 -10.47 -8.21
CA LYS A 68 -16.69 -10.70 -6.81
C LYS A 68 -17.83 -11.45 -6.13
N GLU A 69 -17.49 -12.49 -5.39
CA GLU A 69 -18.44 -13.25 -4.58
C GLU A 69 -18.00 -13.21 -3.12
N LYS A 70 -18.94 -12.93 -2.21
CA LYS A 70 -18.68 -12.96 -0.78
C LYS A 70 -18.60 -14.42 -0.31
N VAL A 71 -17.42 -14.84 0.10
CA VAL A 71 -17.14 -16.21 0.58
C VAL A 71 -17.09 -16.30 2.10
N GLY A 72 -17.14 -15.17 2.80
CA GLY A 72 -17.17 -15.12 4.26
C GLY A 72 -17.25 -13.70 4.79
N ALA A 73 -17.27 -13.57 6.12
CA ALA A 73 -17.15 -12.30 6.82
C ALA A 73 -16.55 -12.48 8.21
N PHE A 74 -15.95 -11.42 8.74
CA PHE A 74 -15.62 -11.33 10.17
C PHE A 74 -16.19 -10.07 10.79
N TYR A 75 -16.53 -10.14 12.07
CA TYR A 75 -17.14 -9.06 12.83
C TYR A 75 -16.23 -8.66 13.98
N GLN A 76 -15.90 -7.37 14.08
CA GLN A 76 -15.05 -6.81 15.13
C GLN A 76 -15.29 -5.31 15.28
N ILE A 77 -15.07 -4.75 16.46
CA ILE A 77 -15.05 -3.30 16.66
C ILE A 77 -13.84 -2.74 15.89
N PRO A 78 -14.00 -1.72 15.00
CA PRO A 78 -12.98 -1.27 14.06
C PRO A 78 -11.90 -0.37 14.72
N LEU A 79 -11.35 -0.85 15.83
CA LEU A 79 -10.34 -0.17 16.63
C LEU A 79 -9.14 -1.07 16.85
N LYS A 80 -7.95 -0.46 16.86
CA LYS A 80 -6.70 -1.12 17.25
C LYS A 80 -5.91 -0.24 18.21
N LEU A 81 -5.21 -0.87 19.16
CA LEU A 81 -4.19 -0.21 19.99
C LEU A 81 -3.13 0.44 19.11
N ALA A 82 -2.72 1.65 19.50
CA ALA A 82 -2.01 2.55 18.59
C ALA A 82 -0.78 3.24 19.22
N TYR A 83 -0.29 2.72 20.36
CA TYR A 83 0.96 3.19 20.96
C TYR A 83 2.18 2.86 20.11
N ALA A 84 2.13 1.76 19.37
CA ALA A 84 3.14 1.36 18.40
C ALA A 84 2.45 0.82 17.14
N ILE A 85 3.01 1.15 15.98
CA ILE A 85 2.55 0.68 14.67
C ILE A 85 3.76 0.24 13.86
N THR A 86 3.58 -0.78 13.01
CA THR A 86 4.64 -1.21 12.11
C THR A 86 4.80 -0.20 10.97
N MET A 87 6.02 -0.08 10.43
CA MET A 87 6.31 0.82 9.31
C MET A 87 5.35 0.56 8.13
N HIS A 88 5.07 -0.71 7.80
CA HIS A 88 4.13 -1.06 6.74
C HIS A 88 2.69 -0.61 7.00
N LYS A 89 2.21 -0.69 8.25
CA LYS A 89 0.84 -0.27 8.58
C LYS A 89 0.69 1.24 8.71
N SER A 90 1.80 1.96 8.81
CA SER A 90 1.84 3.43 8.80
C SER A 90 1.83 4.04 7.39
N GLN A 91 1.89 3.22 6.33
CA GLN A 91 1.95 3.71 4.95
C GLN A 91 0.72 4.58 4.62
N GLY A 92 0.98 5.78 4.07
CA GLY A 92 -0.06 6.76 3.74
C GLY A 92 -0.52 7.62 4.92
N GLN A 93 -0.05 7.36 6.14
CA GLN A 93 -0.34 8.19 7.32
C GLN A 93 0.76 9.23 7.55
N THR A 94 0.46 10.23 8.38
CA THR A 94 1.38 11.30 8.76
C THR A 94 1.29 11.56 10.26
N TYR A 95 2.43 11.72 10.91
CA TYR A 95 2.56 11.90 12.36
C TYR A 95 3.32 13.17 12.70
N ASP A 96 2.93 13.81 13.82
CA ASP A 96 3.64 14.97 14.35
C ASP A 96 4.93 14.57 15.08
N GLN A 97 4.90 13.45 15.83
CA GLN A 97 6.05 12.94 16.59
C GLN A 97 6.14 11.42 16.52
N VAL A 98 7.35 10.88 16.35
CA VAL A 98 7.62 9.43 16.27
C VAL A 98 8.93 9.07 16.94
N ASN A 99 8.92 8.01 17.74
CA ASN A 99 10.11 7.28 18.15
C ASN A 99 10.32 6.11 17.18
N LEU A 100 11.40 6.14 16.39
CA LEU A 100 11.67 5.19 15.32
C LEU A 100 12.90 4.34 15.64
N ILE A 101 12.75 3.03 15.51
CA ILE A 101 13.87 2.09 15.41
C ILE A 101 14.22 1.98 13.92
N PRO A 102 15.39 2.43 13.46
CA PRO A 102 15.75 2.48 12.04
C PRO A 102 16.18 1.11 11.50
N TYR A 103 15.42 0.06 11.79
CA TYR A 103 15.65 -1.28 11.25
C TYR A 103 14.79 -1.48 10.00
N SER A 104 15.43 -1.90 8.91
CA SER A 104 14.76 -2.24 7.66
C SER A 104 15.31 -3.55 7.12
N PHE A 105 14.43 -4.33 6.49
CA PHE A 105 14.78 -5.56 5.80
C PHE A 105 14.31 -5.57 4.34
N ASP A 106 13.51 -4.57 3.95
CA ASP A 106 12.95 -4.45 2.60
C ASP A 106 13.23 -3.06 2.01
N ASN A 107 13.17 -3.00 0.68
CA ASN A 107 13.45 -1.81 -0.11
C ASN A 107 12.51 -0.65 0.25
N GLY A 108 13.09 0.52 0.56
CA GLY A 108 12.33 1.74 0.83
C GLY A 108 11.60 1.78 2.18
N GLN A 109 11.65 0.73 3.00
CA GLN A 109 10.94 0.66 4.27
C GLN A 109 11.35 1.77 5.25
N LEU A 110 12.66 2.01 5.38
CA LEU A 110 13.18 3.09 6.22
C LEU A 110 12.77 4.48 5.69
N TYR A 111 12.79 4.66 4.36
CA TYR A 111 12.30 5.89 3.73
C TYR A 111 10.81 6.12 3.99
N VAL A 112 9.98 5.08 3.90
CA VAL A 112 8.55 5.15 4.23
C VAL A 112 8.38 5.62 5.67
N ALA A 113 9.09 5.02 6.63
CA ALA A 113 8.99 5.40 8.04
C ALA A 113 9.42 6.85 8.30
N LEU A 114 10.56 7.27 7.75
CA LEU A 114 11.06 8.65 7.90
C LEU A 114 10.10 9.66 7.26
N SER A 115 9.53 9.36 6.10
CA SER A 115 8.58 10.24 5.40
C SER A 115 7.22 10.36 6.07
N ARG A 116 6.91 9.57 7.11
CA ARG A 116 5.65 9.73 7.86
C ARG A 116 5.73 10.89 8.86
N VAL A 117 6.92 11.34 9.25
CA VAL A 117 7.09 12.41 10.24
C VAL A 117 7.11 13.76 9.53
N LYS A 118 6.32 14.73 10.01
CA LYS A 118 6.19 16.04 9.35
C LYS A 118 7.46 16.89 9.40
N SER A 119 8.26 16.74 10.45
CA SER A 119 9.48 17.53 10.64
C SER A 119 10.56 16.71 11.34
N ILE A 120 11.81 17.15 11.22
CA ILE A 120 12.95 16.48 11.84
C ILE A 120 12.90 16.58 13.37
N GLU A 121 12.34 17.66 13.91
CA GLU A 121 12.13 17.88 15.34
C GLU A 121 11.11 16.89 15.93
N GLY A 122 10.21 16.38 15.11
CA GLY A 122 9.27 15.32 15.48
C GLY A 122 9.87 13.91 15.46
N LEU A 123 11.09 13.74 14.95
CA LEU A 123 11.72 12.44 14.80
C LEU A 123 12.72 12.18 15.93
N CYS A 124 12.51 11.08 16.65
CA CYS A 124 13.49 10.53 17.57
C CYS A 124 13.96 9.16 17.05
N LEU A 125 15.25 9.00 16.82
CA LEU A 125 15.85 7.71 16.46
C LEU A 125 16.32 6.99 17.72
N ILE A 126 15.76 5.81 18.00
CA ILE A 126 16.10 5.00 19.18
C ILE A 126 17.52 4.40 19.05
N ASN A 127 17.96 4.14 17.82
CA ASN A 127 19.30 3.66 17.52
C ASN A 127 19.94 4.51 16.41
N GLN A 128 21.26 4.45 16.30
CA GLN A 128 21.98 5.11 15.22
C GLN A 128 21.59 4.52 13.85
N LEU A 129 21.38 5.40 12.88
CA LEU A 129 21.13 5.01 11.49
C LEU A 129 22.43 4.49 10.85
N ARG A 130 22.39 3.27 10.29
CA ARG A 130 23.52 2.64 9.61
C ARG A 130 23.25 2.53 8.11
N GLN A 131 24.30 2.50 7.30
CA GLN A 131 24.16 2.37 5.84
C GLN A 131 23.42 1.09 5.43
N GLU A 132 23.62 0.00 6.17
CA GLU A 132 22.91 -1.27 5.96
C GLU A 132 21.38 -1.16 6.10
N ASN A 133 20.87 -0.12 6.77
CA ASN A 133 19.44 0.13 6.89
C ASN A 133 18.86 0.92 5.69
N LEU A 134 19.71 1.42 4.80
CA LEU A 134 19.32 2.15 3.60
C LEU A 134 19.21 1.19 2.41
N ILE A 135 18.15 0.40 2.41
CA ILE A 135 17.87 -0.58 1.35
C ILE A 135 17.00 0.10 0.28
N CYS A 136 17.45 0.12 -0.98
CA CYS A 136 16.75 0.76 -2.09
C CYS A 136 16.91 -0.08 -3.37
N SER A 137 15.79 -0.34 -4.04
CA SER A 137 15.75 -1.16 -5.26
C SER A 137 16.51 -0.45 -6.38
N GLN A 138 17.35 -1.23 -7.06
CA GLN A 138 18.12 -0.72 -8.19
C GLN A 138 17.20 -0.39 -9.36
N GLU A 139 16.16 -1.20 -9.56
CA GLU A 139 15.14 -1.01 -10.61
C GLU A 139 14.43 0.34 -10.45
N VAL A 140 14.09 0.72 -9.21
CA VAL A 140 13.48 2.03 -8.93
C VAL A 140 14.46 3.17 -9.21
N LYS A 141 15.74 3.03 -8.85
CA LYS A 141 16.77 4.03 -9.17
C LYS A 141 16.93 4.21 -10.67
N ASP A 142 17.02 3.10 -11.41
CA ASP A 142 17.13 3.08 -12.86
C ASP A 142 15.91 3.77 -13.50
N PHE A 143 14.70 3.47 -13.01
CA PHE A 143 13.47 4.13 -13.45
C PHE A 143 13.49 5.65 -13.25
N TYR A 144 13.86 6.15 -12.07
CA TYR A 144 13.96 7.59 -11.83
C TYR A 144 15.08 8.24 -12.68
N HIS A 145 16.18 7.53 -12.94
CA HIS A 145 17.24 8.00 -13.82
C HIS A 145 16.74 8.21 -15.25
N ILE A 146 15.98 7.25 -15.78
CA ILE A 146 15.30 7.37 -17.09
C ILE A 146 14.43 8.64 -17.14
N GLY A 147 13.57 8.84 -16.13
CA GLY A 147 12.65 9.97 -16.07
C GLY A 147 13.34 11.34 -16.11
N SER A 148 14.55 11.43 -15.56
CA SER A 148 15.36 12.65 -15.48
C SER A 148 16.32 12.89 -16.67
N SER A 149 16.55 11.87 -17.51
CA SER A 149 17.55 11.94 -18.58
C SER A 149 17.04 12.71 -19.82
N LYS A 150 17.96 13.35 -20.54
CA LYS A 150 17.69 13.92 -21.88
C LYS A 150 17.60 12.84 -22.97
N SER A 151 18.11 11.64 -22.71
CA SER A 151 18.13 10.51 -23.65
C SER A 151 17.16 9.41 -23.22
N LYS A 152 15.88 9.77 -23.00
CA LYS A 152 14.85 8.87 -22.45
C LYS A 152 14.64 7.63 -23.32
N ASP A 153 14.49 7.82 -24.63
CA ASP A 153 14.14 6.74 -25.55
C ASP A 153 15.18 5.61 -25.55
N LYS A 154 16.47 5.97 -25.52
CA LYS A 154 17.56 5.00 -25.41
C LYS A 154 17.49 4.22 -24.10
N LEU A 155 17.27 4.89 -22.97
CA LEU A 155 17.24 4.21 -21.67
C LEU A 155 15.97 3.36 -21.48
N ILE A 156 14.83 3.79 -22.02
CA ILE A 156 13.58 3.00 -22.06
C ILE A 156 13.81 1.72 -22.88
N TYR A 157 14.45 1.84 -24.04
CA TYR A 157 14.78 0.69 -24.89
C TYR A 157 15.71 -0.31 -24.19
N GLU A 158 16.78 0.17 -23.53
CA GLU A 158 17.69 -0.70 -22.77
C GLU A 158 16.99 -1.38 -21.57
N LEU A 159 16.13 -0.65 -20.84
CA LEU A 159 15.32 -1.24 -19.77
C LEU A 159 14.35 -2.30 -20.31
N GLY A 160 13.67 -2.00 -21.43
CA GLY A 160 12.79 -2.92 -22.12
C GLY A 160 13.52 -4.22 -22.48
N LYS A 161 14.70 -4.14 -23.11
CA LYS A 161 15.54 -5.32 -23.38
C LYS A 161 15.89 -6.11 -22.14
N LYS A 162 16.28 -5.43 -21.05
CA LYS A 162 16.62 -6.09 -19.77
C LYS A 162 15.42 -6.83 -19.18
N VAL A 163 14.23 -6.24 -19.24
CA VAL A 163 12.98 -6.89 -18.81
C VAL A 163 12.71 -8.11 -19.69
N LEU A 164 12.65 -7.95 -21.01
CA LEU A 164 12.33 -9.04 -21.94
C LEU A 164 13.31 -10.22 -21.86
N ASN A 165 14.58 -9.95 -21.51
CA ASN A 165 15.62 -10.96 -21.33
C ASN A 165 15.68 -11.54 -19.91
N SER A 166 14.86 -11.06 -18.97
CA SER A 166 14.72 -11.69 -17.66
C SER A 166 14.03 -13.05 -17.83
N HIS A 167 14.43 -14.07 -17.06
CA HIS A 167 13.90 -15.44 -17.13
C HIS A 167 12.45 -15.58 -16.63
N LEU A 168 11.61 -14.57 -16.85
CA LEU A 168 10.18 -14.60 -16.57
C LEU A 168 9.45 -15.32 -17.70
N THR A 169 8.52 -16.19 -17.35
CA THR A 169 7.63 -16.81 -18.34
C THR A 169 6.55 -15.80 -18.71
N TYR A 170 6.59 -15.30 -19.94
CA TYR A 170 5.59 -14.36 -20.43
C TYR A 170 4.36 -15.09 -21.00
N PRO A 171 3.16 -14.49 -20.93
CA PRO A 171 2.03 -14.90 -21.76
C PRO A 171 2.43 -14.99 -23.24
N LYS A 172 1.80 -15.92 -23.98
CA LYS A 172 2.18 -16.26 -25.35
C LYS A 172 2.17 -15.05 -26.28
N GLU A 173 1.21 -14.15 -26.11
CA GLU A 173 1.05 -12.92 -26.90
C GLU A 173 2.24 -11.97 -26.72
N ILE A 174 2.79 -11.90 -25.50
CA ILE A 174 4.00 -11.12 -25.20
C ILE A 174 5.22 -11.83 -25.78
N GLN A 175 5.29 -13.16 -25.68
CA GLN A 175 6.38 -13.94 -26.27
C GLN A 175 6.44 -13.79 -27.80
N ASP A 176 5.30 -13.86 -28.48
CA ASP A 176 5.19 -13.68 -29.93
C ASP A 176 5.63 -12.27 -30.35
N LEU A 177 5.30 -11.24 -29.55
CA LEU A 177 5.75 -9.87 -29.78
C LEU A 177 7.26 -9.72 -29.58
N ILE A 178 7.83 -10.33 -28.54
CA ILE A 178 9.29 -10.33 -28.29
C ILE A 178 10.02 -10.96 -29.48
N ASP A 179 9.55 -12.12 -29.95
CA ASP A 179 10.14 -12.83 -31.08
C ASP A 179 10.05 -12.03 -32.39
N TYR A 180 8.96 -11.29 -32.58
CA TYR A 180 8.79 -10.37 -33.71
C TYR A 180 9.78 -9.20 -33.66
N ILE A 181 9.95 -8.57 -32.49
CA ILE A 181 10.92 -7.47 -32.31
C ILE A 181 12.35 -7.94 -32.56
N HIS A 182 12.74 -9.10 -32.03
CA HIS A 182 14.07 -9.68 -32.26
C HIS A 182 14.35 -10.05 -33.73
N LYS A 183 13.31 -10.29 -34.54
CA LYS A 183 13.45 -10.50 -35.98
C LYS A 183 13.70 -9.20 -36.76
N ILE A 184 13.23 -8.05 -36.25
CA ILE A 184 13.41 -6.74 -36.89
C ILE A 184 14.78 -6.15 -36.60
N ASP A 185 15.36 -6.48 -35.44
CA ASP A 185 16.68 -5.99 -34.99
C ASP A 185 17.89 -6.77 -35.60
N ARG A 186 17.65 -7.73 -36.51
CA ARG A 186 18.67 -8.46 -37.29
C ARG A 186 18.69 -8.02 -38.75
#